data_AF-A0A397EPQ2-F1
#
_entry.id   AF-A0A397EPQ2-F1
#
_cell.length_a   1.000
_cell.length_b   1.000
_cell.length_c   1.000
_cell.angle_alpha   90.00
_cell.angle_beta   90.00
_cell.angle_gamma   90.00
#
_symmetry.space_group_name_H-M   'P 1'
#
loop_
_entity.id
_entity.type
_entity.pdbx_description
1 polymer ?
#
loop_
_entity_poly.entity_id
_entity_poly.type
_entity_poly.pdbx_seq_one_letter_code
_entity_poly.pdbx_strand_id
1 'polypeptide(L)'
;MNAVYVQVQGRLKLSKTKAWKLFLSDPTTRFKYESKCVTNRIGTISVLDAQFTVKCQAVLDAFPSVPPSRNIHMAMKTALSYIHTITPQTFSTLGEAYFSLVLPLLLVWPDADASSLVEAYVTLLAIVPRPRFVDEAFVSRVVDLLNTVDASYATSLVTLFPSEVPNVLK
;
A
#
# COMPACT_ATOMS: atom_id res chain seq x y z
N MET A 1 21.96 -12.47 -27.99
CA MET A 1 22.00 -11.45 -26.91
C MET A 1 20.85 -11.53 -25.90
N ASN A 2 19.73 -12.24 -26.15
CA ASN A 2 18.56 -12.22 -25.26
C ASN A 2 18.63 -13.09 -23.99
N ALA A 3 19.34 -14.23 -23.99
CA ALA A 3 19.33 -15.14 -22.84
C ALA A 3 20.06 -14.57 -21.61
N VAL A 4 21.21 -13.92 -21.82
CA VAL A 4 22.00 -13.32 -20.73
C VAL A 4 21.26 -12.14 -20.09
N TYR A 5 20.59 -11.31 -20.90
CA TYR A 5 19.82 -10.18 -20.38
C TYR A 5 18.61 -10.64 -19.55
N VAL A 6 17.86 -11.65 -20.01
CA VAL A 6 16.74 -12.24 -19.27
C VAL A 6 17.22 -12.88 -17.97
N GLN A 7 18.37 -13.56 -17.98
CA GLN A 7 18.93 -14.21 -16.80
C GLN A 7 19.45 -13.19 -15.76
N VAL A 8 20.05 -12.08 -16.20
CA VAL A 8 20.49 -10.98 -15.34
C VAL A 8 19.29 -10.22 -14.76
N GLN A 9 18.27 -9.91 -15.57
CA GLN A 9 17.02 -9.29 -15.12
C GLN A 9 16.27 -10.19 -14.12
N GLY A 10 16.23 -11.50 -14.37
CA GLY A 10 15.65 -12.49 -13.45
C GLY A 10 16.39 -12.53 -12.11
N ARG A 11 17.73 -12.54 -12.12
CA ARG A 11 18.55 -12.50 -10.90
C ARG A 11 18.39 -11.20 -10.11
N LEU A 12 18.32 -10.05 -10.81
CA LEU A 12 18.08 -8.74 -10.18
C LEU A 12 16.66 -8.62 -9.61
N LYS A 13 15.65 -9.19 -10.27
CA LYS A 13 14.28 -9.23 -9.76
C LYS A 13 14.19 -10.10 -8.50
N LEU A 14 14.84 -11.27 -8.52
CA LEU A 14 14.91 -12.19 -7.37
C LEU A 14 15.68 -11.60 -6.18
N SER A 15 16.76 -10.84 -6.42
CA SER A 15 17.52 -10.19 -5.34
C SER A 15 16.72 -9.05 -4.68
N LYS A 16 16.00 -8.26 -5.48
CA LYS A 16 15.13 -7.18 -4.98
C LYS A 16 13.98 -7.71 -4.14
N THR A 17 13.28 -8.75 -4.60
CA THR A 17 12.20 -9.36 -3.81
C THR A 17 12.72 -9.88 -2.48
N LYS A 18 13.86 -10.59 -2.45
CA LYS A 18 14.45 -11.09 -1.19
C LYS A 18 14.86 -9.98 -0.24
N ALA A 19 15.43 -8.88 -0.75
CA ALA A 19 15.79 -7.73 0.07
C ALA A 19 14.56 -7.07 0.72
N TRP A 20 13.47 -6.90 -0.04
CA TRP A 20 12.21 -6.38 0.50
C TRP A 20 11.59 -7.31 1.53
N LYS A 21 11.63 -8.64 1.30
CA LYS A 21 11.18 -9.60 2.29
C LYS A 21 11.94 -9.46 3.60
N LEU A 22 13.27 -9.38 3.54
CA LEU A 22 14.10 -9.21 4.73
C LEU A 22 13.82 -7.88 5.44
N PHE A 23 13.70 -6.78 4.69
CA PHE A 23 13.47 -5.44 5.22
C PHE A 23 12.12 -5.29 5.92
N LEU A 24 11.09 -5.98 5.42
CA LEU A 24 9.72 -5.91 5.94
C LEU A 24 9.35 -7.07 6.88
N SER A 25 10.30 -7.94 7.21
CA SER A 25 10.07 -9.03 8.16
C SER A 25 10.18 -8.52 9.60
N ASP A 26 9.16 -8.81 10.40
CA ASP A 26 9.13 -8.71 11.85
C ASP A 26 8.42 -9.95 12.42
N PRO A 27 9.18 -11.01 12.74
CA PRO A 27 8.63 -12.26 13.25
C PRO A 27 7.80 -12.08 14.52
N THR A 28 8.07 -11.02 15.30
CA THR A 28 7.32 -10.72 16.52
C THR A 28 5.88 -10.34 16.19
N THR A 29 5.68 -9.49 15.17
CA THR A 29 4.35 -9.10 14.71
C THR A 29 3.60 -10.30 14.14
N ARG A 30 4.27 -11.14 13.33
CA ARG A 30 3.68 -12.37 12.81
C ARG A 30 3.19 -13.29 13.94
N PHE A 31 4.06 -13.57 14.91
CA PHE A 31 3.73 -14.43 16.05
C PHE A 31 2.55 -13.88 16.88
N LYS A 32 2.51 -12.56 17.12
CA LYS A 32 1.40 -11.91 17.83
C LYS A 32 0.07 -12.09 17.10
N TYR A 33 0.07 -11.94 15.78
CA TYR A 33 -1.13 -12.15 14.97
C TYR A 33 -1.60 -13.60 15.04
N GLU A 34 -0.72 -14.56 14.76
CA GLU A 34 -1.05 -15.98 14.76
C GLU A 34 -1.55 -16.47 16.12
N SER A 35 -0.87 -16.06 17.20
CA SER A 35 -1.30 -16.35 18.56
C SER A 35 -2.73 -15.83 18.82
N LYS A 36 -3.02 -14.60 18.37
CA LYS A 36 -4.34 -13.99 18.56
C LYS A 36 -5.42 -14.68 17.73
N CYS A 37 -5.10 -15.16 16.52
CA CYS A 37 -6.02 -15.98 15.73
C CYS A 37 -6.41 -17.28 16.45
N VAL A 38 -5.47 -17.90 17.16
CA VAL A 38 -5.73 -19.12 17.95
C VAL A 38 -6.58 -18.81 19.18
N THR A 39 -6.25 -17.75 19.93
CA THR A 39 -6.91 -17.46 21.21
C THR A 39 -8.25 -16.73 21.08
N ASN A 40 -8.40 -15.84 20.10
CA ASN A 40 -9.60 -15.04 19.89
C ASN A 40 -9.72 -14.62 18.42
N ARG A 41 -10.17 -15.54 17.58
CA ARG A 41 -10.35 -15.30 16.15
C ARG A 41 -11.29 -14.13 15.85
N ILE A 42 -12.40 -13.99 16.59
CA ILE A 42 -13.38 -12.92 16.36
C ILE A 42 -12.73 -11.56 16.60
N GLY A 43 -11.89 -11.44 17.64
CA GLY A 43 -11.13 -10.22 17.94
C GLY A 43 -10.03 -9.86 16.92
N THR A 44 -9.87 -10.64 15.85
CA THR A 44 -8.99 -10.29 14.71
C THR A 44 -9.76 -9.73 13.51
N ILE A 45 -11.08 -9.69 13.58
CA ILE A 45 -11.95 -9.26 12.49
C ILE A 45 -12.42 -7.84 12.79
N SER A 46 -12.22 -6.94 11.82
CA SER A 46 -12.71 -5.57 11.89
C SER A 46 -14.24 -5.52 11.93
N VAL A 47 -14.79 -4.55 12.66
CA VAL A 47 -16.22 -4.20 12.57
C VAL A 47 -16.63 -3.74 11.17
N LEU A 48 -15.66 -3.37 10.32
CA LEU A 48 -15.84 -2.96 8.93
C LEU A 48 -15.52 -4.08 7.92
N ASP A 49 -15.44 -5.35 8.32
CA ASP A 49 -14.97 -6.46 7.45
C ASP A 49 -15.75 -6.56 6.12
N ALA A 50 -17.06 -6.29 6.13
CA ALA A 50 -17.88 -6.26 4.92
C ALA A 50 -17.41 -5.16 3.95
N GLN A 51 -17.11 -3.96 4.46
CA GLN A 51 -16.57 -2.86 3.64
C GLN A 51 -15.19 -3.19 3.12
N PHE A 52 -14.35 -3.82 3.94
CA PHE A 52 -13.01 -4.25 3.56
C PHE A 52 -13.06 -5.27 2.42
N THR A 53 -14.03 -6.18 2.44
CA THR A 53 -14.25 -7.15 1.35
C THR A 53 -14.45 -6.44 0.00
N VAL A 54 -15.36 -5.46 -0.04
CA VAL A 54 -15.69 -4.71 -1.26
C VAL A 54 -14.51 -3.84 -1.71
N LYS A 55 -13.89 -3.10 -0.78
CA LYS A 55 -12.77 -2.20 -1.08
C LYS A 55 -11.52 -2.95 -1.56
N CYS A 56 -11.20 -4.08 -0.95
CA CYS A 56 -10.06 -4.89 -1.41
C CYS A 56 -10.28 -5.41 -2.83
N GLN A 57 -11.51 -5.84 -3.15
CA GLN A 57 -11.83 -6.30 -4.51
C GLN A 57 -11.67 -5.16 -5.53
N ALA A 58 -12.26 -3.99 -5.24
CA ALA A 58 -12.17 -2.82 -6.11
C ALA A 58 -10.71 -2.38 -6.37
N VAL A 59 -9.87 -2.44 -5.33
CA VAL A 59 -8.44 -2.14 -5.45
C VAL A 59 -7.70 -3.19 -6.28
N LEU A 60 -8.01 -4.49 -6.14
CA LEU A 60 -7.40 -5.51 -6.99
C LEU A 60 -7.83 -5.37 -8.46
N ASP A 61 -9.10 -5.09 -8.70
CA ASP A 61 -9.66 -4.91 -10.05
C ASP A 61 -9.01 -3.71 -10.77
N ALA A 62 -8.69 -2.64 -10.03
CA ALA A 62 -8.01 -1.46 -10.57
C ALA A 62 -6.51 -1.69 -10.87
N PHE A 63 -5.92 -2.79 -10.39
CA PHE A 63 -4.47 -3.05 -10.49
C PHE A 63 -4.17 -4.38 -11.19
N PRO A 64 -4.23 -4.42 -12.53
CA PRO A 64 -4.12 -5.66 -13.33
C PRO A 64 -2.76 -6.36 -13.24
N SER A 65 -1.74 -5.69 -12.67
CA SER A 65 -0.41 -6.29 -12.45
C SER A 65 -0.39 -7.30 -11.31
N VAL A 66 -1.40 -7.29 -10.43
CA VAL A 66 -1.60 -8.32 -9.41
C VAL A 66 -2.59 -9.34 -9.98
N PRO A 67 -2.20 -10.61 -10.18
CA PRO A 67 -3.11 -11.59 -10.74
C PRO A 67 -4.31 -11.78 -9.82
N PRO A 68 -5.56 -11.66 -10.32
CA PRO A 68 -6.73 -11.80 -9.49
C PRO A 68 -6.82 -13.25 -9.00
N SER A 69 -6.75 -13.45 -7.69
CA SER A 69 -7.01 -14.74 -7.08
C SER A 69 -7.82 -14.56 -5.80
N ARG A 70 -8.74 -15.50 -5.55
CA ARG A 70 -9.51 -15.54 -4.31
C ARG A 70 -8.59 -15.59 -3.08
N ASN A 71 -7.45 -16.26 -3.20
CA ASN A 71 -6.47 -16.37 -2.11
C ASN A 71 -5.85 -15.01 -1.79
N ILE A 72 -5.41 -14.25 -2.81
CA ILE A 72 -4.86 -12.91 -2.64
C ILE A 72 -5.91 -11.96 -2.04
N HIS A 73 -7.14 -11.98 -2.56
CA HIS A 73 -8.23 -11.16 -2.02
C HIS A 73 -8.49 -11.46 -0.55
N MET A 74 -8.58 -12.74 -0.18
CA MET A 74 -8.80 -13.15 1.20
C MET A 74 -7.61 -12.79 2.11
N ALA A 75 -6.37 -13.00 1.66
CA ALA A 75 -5.17 -12.65 2.42
C ALA A 75 -5.09 -11.14 2.66
N MET A 76 -5.29 -10.34 1.62
CA MET A 76 -5.34 -8.88 1.68
C MET A 76 -6.43 -8.41 2.65
N LYS A 77 -7.66 -8.92 2.50
CA LYS A 77 -8.78 -8.57 3.37
C LYS A 77 -8.47 -8.90 4.82
N THR A 78 -8.06 -10.14 5.10
CA THR A 78 -7.78 -10.61 6.47
C THR A 78 -6.68 -9.79 7.11
N ALA A 79 -5.60 -9.49 6.39
CA ALA A 79 -4.51 -8.68 6.91
C ALA A 79 -4.96 -7.25 7.22
N LEU A 80 -5.59 -6.58 6.26
CA LEU A 80 -6.07 -5.21 6.45
C LEU A 80 -7.12 -5.12 7.57
N SER A 81 -8.05 -6.09 7.63
CA SER A 81 -9.08 -6.19 8.67
C SER A 81 -8.45 -6.29 10.06
N TYR A 82 -7.45 -7.16 10.23
CA TYR A 82 -6.71 -7.27 11.49
C TYR A 82 -5.95 -5.99 11.85
N ILE A 83 -5.21 -5.40 10.90
CA ILE A 83 -4.43 -4.18 11.14
C ILE A 83 -5.33 -3.03 11.59
N HIS A 84 -6.53 -2.94 11.05
CA HIS A 84 -7.53 -1.97 11.49
C HIS A 84 -7.94 -2.21 12.96
N THR A 85 -8.10 -3.47 13.39
CA THR A 85 -8.44 -3.76 14.79
C THR A 85 -7.38 -3.31 15.79
N ILE A 86 -6.10 -3.37 15.42
CA ILE A 86 -4.99 -3.00 16.32
C ILE A 86 -4.57 -1.53 16.17
N THR A 87 -4.86 -0.90 15.02
CA THR A 87 -4.47 0.48 14.70
C THR A 87 -5.57 1.26 13.98
N PRO A 88 -6.75 1.46 14.60
CA PRO A 88 -7.89 2.11 13.92
C PRO A 88 -7.58 3.55 13.50
N GLN A 89 -6.74 4.25 14.27
CA GLN A 89 -6.34 5.63 13.99
C GLN A 89 -5.61 5.74 12.64
N THR A 90 -4.84 4.72 12.27
CA THR A 90 -4.10 4.70 11.01
C THR A 90 -5.04 4.66 9.80
N PHE A 91 -6.18 3.98 9.93
CA PHE A 91 -7.21 3.99 8.91
C PHE A 91 -7.81 5.40 8.74
N SER A 92 -8.14 6.08 9.84
CA SER A 92 -8.65 7.45 9.80
C SER A 92 -7.65 8.43 9.18
N THR A 93 -6.35 8.25 9.41
CA THR A 93 -5.31 9.12 8.81
C THR A 93 -5.09 8.83 7.33
N LEU A 94 -5.09 7.56 6.91
CA LEU A 94 -4.73 7.17 5.54
C LEU A 94 -5.92 7.16 4.58
N GLY A 95 -7.14 7.00 5.07
CA GLY A 95 -8.33 6.87 4.23
C GLY A 95 -8.17 5.78 3.17
N GLU A 96 -8.46 6.11 1.92
CA GLU A 96 -8.36 5.16 0.79
C GLU A 96 -6.94 4.63 0.55
N ALA A 97 -5.89 5.42 0.89
CA ALA A 97 -4.51 4.97 0.72
C ALA A 97 -4.19 3.73 1.58
N TYR A 98 -4.95 3.50 2.65
CA TYR A 98 -4.85 2.31 3.47
C TYR A 98 -4.99 1.02 2.63
N PHE A 99 -5.92 0.99 1.67
CA PHE A 99 -6.13 -0.19 0.82
C PHE A 99 -5.07 -0.30 -0.28
N SER A 100 -4.60 0.82 -0.83
CA SER A 100 -3.63 0.81 -1.93
C SER A 100 -2.21 0.44 -1.50
N LEU A 101 -1.83 0.73 -0.25
CA LEU A 101 -0.48 0.47 0.26
C LEU A 101 -0.11 -1.02 0.36
N VAL A 102 -1.08 -1.93 0.30
CA VAL A 102 -0.80 -3.38 0.29
C VAL A 102 -0.37 -3.88 -1.08
N LEU A 103 -0.67 -3.16 -2.17
CA LEU A 103 -0.39 -3.60 -3.53
C LEU A 103 1.10 -3.86 -3.80
N PRO A 104 2.04 -2.97 -3.39
CA PRO A 104 3.47 -3.28 -3.53
C PRO A 104 3.89 -4.52 -2.75
N LEU A 105 3.24 -4.83 -1.63
CA LEU A 105 3.52 -6.04 -0.84
C LEU A 105 3.09 -7.29 -1.60
N LEU A 106 1.95 -7.26 -2.28
CA LEU A 106 1.48 -8.37 -3.13
C LEU A 106 2.42 -8.65 -4.31
N LEU A 107 3.17 -7.65 -4.78
CA LEU A 107 4.22 -7.85 -5.79
C LEU A 107 5.49 -8.51 -5.21
N VAL A 108 5.76 -8.32 -3.91
CA VAL A 108 6.87 -8.97 -3.20
C VAL A 108 6.50 -10.38 -2.73
N TRP A 109 5.23 -10.61 -2.39
CA TRP A 109 4.65 -11.91 -2.05
C TRP A 109 3.44 -12.24 -2.95
N PRO A 110 3.67 -12.79 -4.15
CA PRO A 110 2.57 -13.16 -5.07
C PRO A 110 1.63 -14.22 -4.48
N ASP A 111 2.17 -15.11 -3.64
CA ASP A 111 1.43 -16.17 -2.93
C ASP A 111 1.32 -15.86 -1.43
N ALA A 112 1.09 -14.58 -1.07
CA ALA A 112 1.06 -14.18 0.32
C ALA A 112 -0.10 -14.83 1.11
N ASP A 113 0.20 -15.25 2.33
CA ASP A 113 -0.80 -15.50 3.35
C ASP A 113 -1.09 -14.23 4.17
N ALA A 114 -2.16 -14.26 4.96
CA ALA A 114 -2.54 -13.14 5.80
C ALA A 114 -1.44 -12.80 6.82
N SER A 115 -0.78 -13.81 7.42
CA SER A 115 0.29 -13.63 8.40
C SER A 115 1.45 -12.80 7.86
N SER A 116 1.89 -13.10 6.65
CA SER A 116 2.99 -12.40 5.98
C SER A 116 2.60 -10.99 5.57
N LEU A 117 1.35 -10.78 5.13
CA LEU A 117 0.86 -9.43 4.83
C LEU A 117 0.68 -8.58 6.09
N VAL A 118 0.21 -9.16 7.20
CA VAL A 118 0.12 -8.45 8.48
C VAL A 118 1.48 -7.95 8.92
N GLU A 119 2.47 -8.83 8.94
CA GLU A 119 3.84 -8.50 9.28
C GLU A 119 4.41 -7.41 8.37
N ALA A 120 4.36 -7.62 7.06
CA ALA A 120 4.96 -6.70 6.09
C ALA A 120 4.28 -5.33 6.12
N TYR A 121 2.96 -5.29 6.27
CA TYR A 121 2.21 -4.04 6.28
C TYR A 121 2.45 -3.27 7.58
N VAL A 122 2.39 -3.91 8.75
CA VAL A 122 2.70 -3.24 10.03
C VAL A 122 4.12 -2.67 10.00
N THR A 123 5.08 -3.44 9.50
CA THR A 123 6.47 -3.00 9.34
C THR A 123 6.58 -1.82 8.38
N LEU A 124 5.86 -1.85 7.25
CA LEU A 124 5.78 -0.74 6.32
C LEU A 124 5.26 0.54 6.99
N LEU A 125 4.19 0.44 7.79
CA LEU A 125 3.60 1.60 8.48
C LEU A 125 4.55 2.18 9.54
N ALA A 126 5.39 1.34 10.16
CA ALA A 126 6.30 1.74 11.22
C ALA A 126 7.61 2.35 10.69
N ILE A 127 8.17 1.77 9.62
CA ILE A 127 9.52 2.12 9.14
C ILE A 127 9.48 3.24 8.10
N VAL A 128 8.50 3.26 7.20
CA VAL A 128 8.54 4.22 6.08
C VAL A 128 8.19 5.62 6.59
N PRO A 129 9.13 6.58 6.52
CA PRO A 129 8.84 7.96 6.85
C PRO A 129 7.77 8.44 5.87
N ARG A 130 6.55 8.64 6.35
CA ARG A 130 5.50 9.20 5.51
C ARG A 130 5.67 10.70 5.43
N PRO A 131 5.52 11.31 4.24
CA PRO A 131 5.40 12.75 4.13
C PRO A 131 4.24 13.17 5.05
N ARG A 132 4.58 13.80 6.17
CA ARG A 132 3.58 14.11 7.21
C ARG A 132 2.64 15.23 6.77
N PHE A 133 3.07 16.02 5.78
CA PHE A 133 2.34 17.16 5.24
C PHE A 133 2.71 17.33 3.77
N VAL A 134 1.77 17.03 2.89
CA VAL A 134 1.71 17.61 1.55
C VAL A 134 0.91 18.90 1.74
N ASP A 135 1.54 19.91 2.33
CA ASP A 135 0.94 21.23 2.46
C ASP A 135 1.05 21.98 1.12
N GLU A 136 0.29 23.07 0.96
CA GLU A 136 0.38 23.90 -0.25
C GLU A 136 1.82 24.34 -0.52
N ALA A 137 2.63 24.55 0.52
CA ALA A 137 4.04 24.89 0.38
C ALA A 137 4.87 23.75 -0.23
N PHE A 138 4.62 22.49 0.15
CA PHE A 138 5.26 21.32 -0.47
C PHE A 138 4.82 21.16 -1.92
N VAL A 139 3.52 21.30 -2.20
CA VAL A 139 3.00 21.25 -3.57
C VAL A 139 3.62 22.35 -4.42
N SER A 140 3.68 23.59 -3.92
CA SER A 140 4.34 24.72 -4.60
C SER A 140 5.80 24.41 -4.90
N ARG A 141 6.58 23.91 -3.92
CA ARG A 141 7.98 23.52 -4.16
C ARG A 141 8.14 22.45 -5.24
N VAL A 142 7.24 21.48 -5.29
CA VAL A 142 7.26 20.43 -6.30
C VAL A 142 6.91 21.00 -7.68
N VAL A 143 5.90 21.86 -7.77
CA VAL A 143 5.51 22.55 -9.01
C VAL A 143 6.62 23.49 -9.50
N ASP A 144 7.25 24.24 -8.61
CA ASP A 144 8.38 25.12 -8.93
C ASP A 144 9.55 24.30 -9.48
N LEU A 145 9.88 23.19 -8.83
CA LEU A 145 10.92 22.29 -9.32
C LEU A 145 10.55 21.69 -10.69
N LEU A 146 9.30 21.25 -10.87
CA LEU A 146 8.79 20.78 -12.16
C LEU A 146 8.89 21.85 -13.25
N ASN A 147 8.57 23.10 -12.94
CA ASN A 147 8.72 24.22 -13.87
C ASN A 147 10.17 24.45 -14.30
N THR A 148 11.16 24.18 -13.42
CA THR A 148 12.58 24.27 -13.80
C THR A 148 13.04 23.15 -14.72
N VAL A 149 12.35 22.00 -14.72
CA VAL A 149 12.71 20.82 -15.53
C VAL A 149 11.91 20.77 -16.84
N ASP A 150 10.60 20.96 -16.76
CA ASP A 150 9.68 20.96 -17.90
C ASP A 150 8.42 21.81 -17.59
N ALA A 151 8.49 23.09 -17.95
CA ALA A 151 7.39 24.04 -17.78
C ALA A 151 6.14 23.68 -18.59
N SER A 152 6.28 22.99 -19.73
CA SER A 152 5.13 22.59 -20.57
C SER A 152 4.33 21.47 -19.91
N TYR A 153 5.03 20.52 -19.31
CA TYR A 153 4.41 19.43 -18.56
C TYR A 153 3.76 19.93 -17.27
N ALA A 154 4.44 20.80 -16.52
CA ALA A 154 3.87 21.43 -15.33
C ALA A 154 2.59 22.22 -15.65
N THR A 155 2.59 23.00 -16.73
CA THR A 155 1.40 23.74 -17.19
C THR A 155 0.26 22.78 -17.53
N SER A 156 0.56 21.68 -18.22
CA SER A 156 -0.43 20.66 -18.61
C SER A 156 -1.05 19.99 -17.37
N LEU A 157 -0.25 19.67 -16.35
CA LEU A 157 -0.74 19.12 -15.09
C LEU A 157 -1.67 20.09 -14.34
N VAL A 158 -1.30 21.37 -14.26
CA VAL A 158 -2.13 22.40 -13.62
C VAL A 158 -3.46 22.58 -14.36
N THR A 159 -3.45 22.52 -15.70
CA THR A 159 -4.69 22.60 -16.49
C THR A 159 -5.59 21.36 -16.35
N LEU A 160 -5.01 20.18 -16.13
CA LEU A 160 -5.75 18.93 -15.96
C LEU A 160 -6.33 18.77 -14.56
N PHE A 161 -5.68 19.35 -13.54
CA PHE A 161 -6.09 19.29 -12.15
C PHE A 161 -6.16 20.71 -11.55
N PRO A 162 -7.11 21.54 -12.00
CA PRO A 162 -7.28 22.88 -11.43
C PRO A 162 -7.64 22.77 -9.95
N SER A 163 -7.01 23.59 -9.11
CA SER A 163 -7.28 23.61 -7.67
C SER A 163 -8.75 23.95 -7.42
N GLU A 164 -9.48 23.05 -6.76
CA GLU A 164 -10.84 23.33 -6.28
C GLU A 164 -10.76 24.33 -5.12
N VAL A 165 -10.72 25.63 -5.42
CA VAL A 165 -10.98 26.65 -4.40
C VAL A 165 -12.50 26.74 -4.23
N PRO A 166 -13.06 26.59 -3.03
CA PRO A 166 -14.48 26.80 -2.81
C PRO A 166 -14.81 28.25 -3.14
N ASN A 167 -15.76 28.47 -4.05
CA ASN A 167 -16.43 29.75 -4.20
C ASN A 167 -17.14 30.07 -2.87
N VAL A 168 -16.45 30.77 -1.98
CA VAL A 168 -17.11 31.45 -0.86
C VAL A 168 -17.90 32.59 -1.51
N LEU A 169 -19.21 32.33 -1.62
CA LEU A 169 -20.25 33.23 -2.07
C LEU A 169 -20.07 34.62 -1.45
N LYS A 170 -20.11 35.64 -2.30
CA LYS A 170 -20.41 37.03 -1.91
C LYS A 170 -21.83 37.15 -1.39
#